data_AF-A0A453CVD1-F1
#
_entry.id   AF-A0A453CVD1-F1
#
_cell.length_a   1.000
_cell.length_b   1.000
_cell.length_c   1.000
_cell.angle_alpha   90.00
_cell.angle_beta   90.00
_cell.angle_gamma   90.00
#
_symmetry.space_group_name_H-M   'P 1'
#
loop_
_entity.id
_entity.type
_entity.pdbx_description
1 polymer ?
#
loop_
_entity_poly.entity_id
_entity_poly.type
_entity_poly.pdbx_seq_one_letter_code
_entity_poly.pdbx_strand_id
1 'polypeptide(L)'
;KRTDQGLSIGVVSPYKAQVDAIKSRLGKKYDTCDGFHVRVKSVDGFQGEEDDIIILSTVRSNGRGVVGFLADNQRTNVALTRAR
;
A
#
# COMPACT_ATOMS: atom_id res chain seq x y z
N LYS A 1 18.38 -16.76 -14.12
CA LYS A 1 18.62 -15.51 -13.36
C LYS A 1 17.65 -14.47 -13.92
N ARG A 2 16.61 -14.08 -13.18
CA ARG A 2 15.62 -13.06 -13.60
C ARG A 2 16.26 -11.69 -13.34
N THR A 3 16.72 -10.99 -14.37
CA THR A 3 17.39 -9.69 -14.23
C THR A 3 16.64 -8.52 -14.86
N ASP A 4 15.35 -8.67 -15.20
CA ASP A 4 14.59 -7.64 -15.91
C ASP A 4 13.15 -7.40 -15.41
N GLN A 5 12.82 -7.80 -14.18
CA GLN A 5 11.55 -7.39 -13.56
C GLN A 5 11.84 -6.29 -12.54
N GLY A 6 11.49 -5.06 -12.89
CA GLY A 6 11.55 -3.92 -11.98
C GLY A 6 10.81 -4.22 -10.67
N LEU A 7 11.33 -3.68 -9.56
CA LEU A 7 10.76 -3.84 -8.24
C LEU A 7 9.45 -3.06 -8.13
N SER A 8 8.38 -3.76 -7.76
CA SER A 8 7.05 -3.21 -7.58
C SER A 8 6.72 -3.07 -6.08
N ILE A 9 6.30 -1.87 -5.67
CA ILE A 9 5.99 -1.54 -4.28
C ILE A 9 4.56 -1.00 -4.19
N GLY A 10 3.71 -1.71 -3.46
CA GLY A 10 2.36 -1.29 -3.14
C GLY A 10 2.25 -0.68 -1.75
N VAL A 11 1.91 0.60 -1.67
CA VAL A 11 1.54 1.27 -0.41
C VAL A 11 0.03 1.23 -0.24
N VAL A 12 -0.42 0.53 0.78
CA VAL A 12 -1.83 0.29 1.08
C VAL A 12 -2.24 1.14 2.29
N SER A 13 -3.36 1.85 2.20
CA SER A 13 -3.94 2.49 3.39
C SER A 13 -5.47 2.40 3.40
N PRO A 14 -6.10 2.13 4.56
CA PRO A 14 -7.54 2.03 4.64
C PRO A 14 -8.27 3.37 4.55
N TYR A 15 -7.56 4.49 4.66
CA TYR A 15 -8.15 5.83 4.66
C TYR A 15 -7.77 6.61 3.39
N LYS A 16 -8.77 7.07 2.64
CA LYS A 16 -8.55 7.83 1.38
C LYS A 16 -7.67 9.07 1.58
N ALA A 17 -7.90 9.83 2.65
CA ALA A 17 -7.09 11.01 2.97
C ALA A 17 -5.59 10.66 3.15
N GLN A 18 -5.29 9.48 3.70
CA GLN A 18 -3.91 9.01 3.83
C GLN A 18 -3.32 8.62 2.48
N VAL A 19 -4.09 7.93 1.62
CA VAL A 19 -3.68 7.62 0.25
C VAL A 19 -3.31 8.91 -0.50
N ASP A 20 -4.17 9.92 -0.43
CA ASP A 20 -3.97 11.21 -1.11
C ASP A 20 -2.76 11.97 -0.53
N ALA A 21 -2.59 11.96 0.81
CA ALA A 21 -1.44 12.57 1.46
C ALA A 21 -0.11 11.89 1.07
N ILE A 22 -0.09 10.55 1.01
CA ILE A 22 1.11 9.79 0.59
C ILE A 22 1.41 10.08 -0.88
N LYS A 23 0.41 10.05 -1.77
CA LYS A 23 0.58 10.41 -3.20
C LYS A 23 1.13 11.82 -3.35
N SER A 24 0.58 12.79 -2.63
CA SER A 24 1.04 14.18 -2.68
C SER A 24 2.49 14.32 -2.20
N ARG A 25 2.92 13.55 -1.19
CA ARG A 25 4.30 13.58 -0.68
C ARG A 25 5.29 12.88 -1.60
N LEU A 26 4.87 11.78 -2.25
CA LEU A 26 5.69 11.08 -3.24
C LEU A 26 5.86 11.93 -4.50
N GLY A 27 4.81 12.67 -4.89
CA GLY A 27 4.81 13.46 -6.11
C GLY A 27 5.18 12.58 -7.31
N LYS A 28 6.15 13.04 -8.11
CA LYS A 28 6.71 12.31 -9.26
C LYS A 28 8.10 11.72 -8.98
N LYS A 29 8.48 11.61 -7.71
CA LYS A 29 9.86 11.32 -7.30
C LYS A 29 10.38 9.99 -7.83
N TYR A 30 9.49 9.03 -8.04
CA TYR A 30 9.81 7.68 -8.50
C TYR A 30 9.35 7.40 -9.94
N ASP A 31 8.75 8.38 -10.62
CA ASP A 31 8.25 8.20 -12.00
C ASP A 31 9.39 7.99 -13.00
N THR A 32 10.58 8.51 -12.70
CA THR A 32 11.78 8.42 -13.55
C THR A 32 12.75 7.33 -13.10
N CYS A 33 12.39 6.54 -12.08
CA CYS A 33 13.24 5.44 -11.62
C CYS A 33 12.93 4.18 -12.43
N ASP A 34 13.75 3.92 -13.45
CA ASP A 34 13.63 2.71 -14.26
C ASP A 34 13.74 1.47 -13.37
N GLY A 35 12.74 0.59 -13.49
CA GLY A 35 12.66 -0.64 -12.69
C GLY A 35 12.28 -0.44 -11.22
N PHE A 36 11.73 0.71 -10.82
CA PHE A 36 11.20 0.92 -9.47
C PHE A 36 9.84 1.61 -9.52
N HIS A 37 8.77 0.85 -9.28
CA HIS A 37 7.40 1.33 -9.42
C HIS A 37 6.69 1.37 -8.07
N VAL A 38 6.26 2.57 -7.65
CA VAL A 38 5.49 2.75 -6.41
C VAL A 38 4.04 3.03 -6.74
N ARG A 39 3.12 2.20 -6.23
CA ARG A 39 1.68 2.40 -6.31
C ARG A 39 1.13 2.71 -4.93
N VAL A 40 0.19 3.65 -4.84
CA VAL A 40 -0.49 3.98 -3.58
C VAL A 40 -1.99 3.85 -3.80
N LYS A 41 -2.65 2.95 -3.07
CA LYS A 41 -4.11 2.76 -3.19
C LYS A 41 -4.72 2.36 -1.84
N SER A 42 -6.05 2.35 -1.79
CA SER A 42 -6.79 1.77 -0.67
C SER A 42 -6.80 0.25 -0.74
N VAL A 43 -7.17 -0.42 0.37
CA VAL A 43 -7.30 -1.88 0.43
C VAL A 43 -8.23 -2.41 -0.68
N ASP A 44 -9.38 -1.76 -0.88
CA ASP A 44 -10.33 -2.14 -1.93
C ASP A 44 -9.76 -1.96 -3.34
N GLY A 45 -8.87 -0.97 -3.54
CA GLY A 45 -8.21 -0.71 -4.81
C GLY A 45 -7.05 -1.66 -5.14
N PHE A 46 -6.66 -2.52 -4.19
CA PHE A 46 -5.62 -3.54 -4.34
C PHE A 46 -6.17 -4.96 -4.54
N GLN A 47 -7.50 -5.13 -4.59
CA GLN A 47 -8.10 -6.45 -4.75
C GLN A 47 -7.71 -7.07 -6.10
N GLY A 48 -7.00 -8.20 -6.07
CA GLY A 48 -6.56 -8.92 -7.27
C GLY A 48 -5.26 -8.42 -7.90
N GLU A 49 -4.62 -7.40 -7.32
CA GLU A 49 -3.27 -6.97 -7.71
C GLU A 49 -2.24 -7.47 -6.69
N GLU A 50 -1.00 -7.69 -7.14
CA GLU A 50 0.12 -8.12 -6.30
C GLU A 50 1.35 -7.22 -6.58
N ASP A 51 2.16 -6.99 -5.55
CA ASP A 51 3.43 -6.26 -5.62
C ASP A 51 4.53 -7.09 -4.93
N ASP A 52 5.79 -6.86 -5.29
CA ASP A 52 6.92 -7.52 -4.65
C ASP A 52 7.07 -7.08 -3.18
N ILE A 53 6.70 -5.82 -2.88
CA ILE A 53 6.73 -5.28 -1.52
C ILE A 53 5.40 -4.58 -1.22
N ILE A 54 4.80 -4.91 -0.07
CA ILE A 54 3.61 -4.22 0.44
C ILE A 54 3.95 -3.44 1.70
N ILE A 55 3.61 -2.15 1.71
CA ILE A 55 3.71 -1.26 2.86
C ILE A 55 2.29 -0.91 3.32
N LEU A 56 1.88 -1.38 4.51
CA LEU A 56 0.58 -1.08 5.08
C LEU A 56 0.65 0.13 6.02
N SER A 57 -0.05 1.22 5.68
CA SER A 57 -0.20 2.40 6.53
C SER A 57 -1.49 2.30 7.34
N THR A 58 -1.37 2.00 8.64
CA THR A 58 -2.50 1.76 9.56
C THR A 58 -3.19 3.03 10.06
N VAL A 59 -2.48 4.18 10.01
CA VAL A 59 -2.93 5.55 10.34
C VAL A 59 -3.32 5.78 11.80
N ARG A 60 -4.16 4.91 12.36
CA ARG A 60 -4.77 5.10 13.67
C ARG A 60 -3.74 4.90 14.77
N SER A 61 -3.52 5.96 15.53
CA SER A 61 -2.83 5.94 16.82
C SER A 61 -3.68 6.70 17.84
N ASN A 62 -4.21 5.99 18.84
CA ASN A 62 -5.04 6.58 19.88
C ASN A 62 -4.92 5.77 21.18
N GLY A 63 -5.07 6.44 22.33
CA GLY A 63 -4.92 5.81 23.65
C GLY A 63 -5.99 4.78 24.00
N ARG A 64 -7.04 4.61 23.17
CA ARG A 64 -8.10 3.61 23.38
C ARG A 64 -7.85 2.30 22.63
N GLY A 65 -6.77 2.20 21.85
CA GLY A 65 -6.45 0.99 21.08
C GLY A 65 -7.43 0.69 19.93
N VAL A 66 -8.24 1.68 19.50
CA VAL A 66 -9.25 1.47 18.47
C VAL A 66 -8.59 1.50 17.09
N VAL A 67 -8.51 0.33 16.45
CA VAL A 67 -7.89 0.15 15.12
C VAL A 67 -8.80 0.53 13.95
N GLY A 68 -10.12 0.61 14.18
CA GLY A 68 -11.10 1.01 13.16
C GLY A 68 -11.15 -0.01 12.02
N PHE A 69 -10.86 0.44 10.79
CA PHE A 69 -10.94 -0.36 9.57
C PHE A 69 -10.19 -1.70 9.63
N LEU A 70 -9.07 -1.78 10.37
CA LEU A 70 -8.29 -3.02 10.50
C LEU A 70 -8.98 -4.08 11.38
N ALA A 71 -10.07 -3.74 12.06
CA ALA A 71 -10.90 -4.73 12.76
C ALA A 71 -11.67 -5.65 11.80
N ASP A 72 -11.79 -5.27 10.52
CA ASP A 72 -12.35 -6.13 9.49
C ASP A 72 -11.28 -7.14 9.01
N ASN A 73 -11.43 -8.38 9.46
CA ASN A 73 -10.52 -9.47 9.14
C ASN A 73 -10.45 -9.77 7.63
N GLN A 74 -11.53 -9.59 6.86
CA GLN A 74 -11.52 -9.85 5.43
C GLN A 74 -10.63 -8.84 4.72
N ARG A 75 -10.75 -7.56 5.09
CA ARG A 75 -9.94 -6.46 4.54
C ARG A 75 -8.48 -6.56 4.97
N THR A 76 -8.23 -6.96 6.22
CA THR A 76 -6.89 -7.23 6.72
C THR A 76 -6.24 -8.39 5.98
N ASN A 77 -6.97 -9.48 5.72
CA ASN A 77 -6.47 -10.61 4.93
C ASN A 77 -6.11 -10.20 3.50
N VAL A 78 -6.94 -9.38 2.84
CA VAL A 78 -6.60 -8.84 1.51
C VAL A 78 -5.29 -8.08 1.58
N ALA A 79 -5.15 -7.12 2.49
CA ALA A 79 -3.94 -6.30 2.62
C ALA A 79 -2.66 -7.12 2.88
N LEU A 80 -2.75 -8.19 3.68
CA LEU A 80 -1.60 -9.03 4.05
C LEU A 80 -1.20 -10.04 2.97
N THR A 81 -2.09 -10.35 2.02
CA THR A 81 -1.88 -11.39 0.98
C THR A 81 -1.46 -10.83 -0.37
N ARG A 82 -1.07 -9.55 -0.46
CA ARG A 82 -0.69 -8.91 -1.73
C ARG A 82 0.81 -8.93 -2.05
N ALA A 83 1.65 -9.37 -1.12
CA ALA A 83 3.10 -9.48 -1.32
C ALA A 83 3.46 -10.85 -1.93
N ARG A 84 4.39 -10.88 -2.89
CA ARG A 84 4.95 -12.11 -3.51
C ARG A 84 6.34 -12.48 -2.99
#